data_AF-A0A1C2GRJ3-F1
#
_entry.id   AF-A0A1C2GRJ3-F1
#
_cell.length_a   1.000
_cell.length_b   1.000
_cell.length_c   1.000
_cell.angle_alpha   90.00
_cell.angle_beta   90.00
_cell.angle_gamma   90.00
#
_symmetry.space_group_name_H-M   'P 1'
#
loop_
_entity.id
_entity.type
_entity.pdbx_description
1 polymer ?
#
loop_
_entity_poly.entity_id
_entity_poly.type
_entity_poly.pdbx_seq_one_letter_code
_entity_poly.pdbx_strand_id
1 'polypeptide(L)'
;MTKIEFTLPKLKQISNDIAVLKSCPAIPFQVAIKIHGNIFAIDAAINKLEGEIEVIREQLKEFNKSEPTPEQQYEYAAKAEEQAQQIANKKVSVNIDVVSKEAVEGITIDGEKEVSTQAGTVKFNYRDAYFNLVYFGIIAA
;
A
#
# COMPACT_ATOMS: atom_id res chain seq x y z
N MET A 1 15.11 -9.40 8.95
CA MET A 1 13.77 -9.66 8.38
C MET A 1 12.79 -10.18 9.41
N THR A 2 11.81 -9.36 9.74
CA THR A 2 10.62 -9.64 10.55
C THR A 2 9.46 -9.94 9.61
N LYS A 3 8.68 -10.98 9.90
CA LYS A 3 7.50 -11.32 9.10
C LYS A 3 6.27 -10.61 9.69
N ILE A 4 5.63 -9.73 8.91
CA ILE A 4 4.46 -8.95 9.33
C ILE A 4 3.31 -9.19 8.36
N GLU A 5 2.08 -9.22 8.86
CA GLU A 5 0.89 -9.47 8.06
C GLU A 5 0.11 -8.19 7.76
N PHE A 6 -0.18 -7.96 6.49
CA PHE A 6 -0.93 -6.79 6.03
C PHE A 6 -2.06 -7.18 5.08
N THR A 7 -3.08 -6.31 5.01
CA THR A 7 -4.13 -6.35 3.98
C THR A 7 -3.74 -5.43 2.82
N LEU A 8 -4.39 -5.57 1.66
CA LEU A 8 -4.10 -4.72 0.50
C LEU A 8 -4.19 -3.21 0.80
N PRO A 9 -5.23 -2.70 1.49
CA PRO A 9 -5.29 -1.27 1.83
C PRO A 9 -4.08 -0.81 2.67
N LYS A 10 -3.64 -1.64 3.63
CA LYS A 10 -2.47 -1.33 4.46
C LYS A 10 -1.18 -1.37 3.66
N LEU A 11 -1.00 -2.36 2.78
CA LEU A 11 0.17 -2.43 1.90
C LEU A 11 0.28 -1.18 1.02
N LYS A 12 -0.83 -0.73 0.42
CA LYS A 12 -0.88 0.51 -0.38
C LYS A 12 -0.50 1.73 0.44
N GLN A 13 -1.03 1.84 1.66
CA GLN A 13 -0.69 2.92 2.58
C GLN A 13 0.81 2.91 2.91
N ILE A 14 1.37 1.74 3.26
CA ILE A 14 2.80 1.59 3.56
C ILE A 14 3.66 1.96 2.34
N SER A 15 3.31 1.48 1.14
CA SER A 15 4.05 1.82 -0.10
C SER A 15 4.06 3.34 -0.34
N ASN A 16 2.90 3.99 -0.17
CA ASN A 16 2.79 5.45 -0.26
C ASN A 16 3.63 6.17 0.81
N ASP A 17 3.52 5.75 2.07
CA ASP A 17 4.24 6.37 3.19
C ASP A 17 5.76 6.19 3.04
N ILE A 18 6.24 5.05 2.53
CA ILE A 18 7.64 4.84 2.15
C ILE A 18 8.06 5.84 1.06
N ALA A 19 7.25 6.02 0.03
CA ALA A 19 7.55 6.93 -1.08
C ALA A 19 7.56 8.40 -0.65
N VAL A 20 6.70 8.78 0.30
CA VAL A 20 6.68 10.10 0.93
C VAL A 20 7.93 10.27 1.78
N LEU A 21 8.20 9.33 2.68
CA LEU A 21 9.25 9.45 3.67
C LEU A 21 10.66 9.38 3.07
N LYS A 22 10.87 8.61 1.99
CA LYS A 22 12.12 8.59 1.22
C LYS A 22 12.52 9.99 0.69
N SER A 23 11.53 10.83 0.37
CA SER A 23 11.76 12.20 -0.12
C SER A 23 11.92 13.23 0.99
N CYS A 24 11.82 12.84 2.26
CA CYS A 24 12.00 13.76 3.39
C CYS A 24 13.47 14.18 3.50
N PRO A 25 13.80 15.48 3.41
CA PRO A 25 15.17 15.96 3.46
C PRO A 25 15.84 15.80 4.84
N ALA A 26 15.03 15.68 5.90
CA ALA A 26 15.53 15.47 7.26
C ALA A 26 16.05 14.05 7.49
N ILE A 27 15.66 13.08 6.66
CA ILE A 27 16.03 11.68 6.86
C ILE A 27 17.40 11.39 6.25
N PRO A 28 18.35 10.85 7.03
CA PRO A 28 19.65 10.44 6.52
C PRO A 28 19.50 9.44 5.37
N PHE A 29 20.36 9.60 4.36
CA PHE A 29 20.33 8.76 3.15
C PHE A 29 20.35 7.25 3.46
N GLN A 30 21.14 6.81 4.44
CA GLN A 30 21.20 5.40 4.84
C GLN A 30 19.87 4.88 5.41
N VAL A 31 19.15 5.72 6.15
CA VAL A 31 17.83 5.40 6.71
C VAL A 31 16.80 5.35 5.57
N ALA A 32 16.83 6.33 4.67
CA ALA A 32 15.96 6.36 3.49
C ALA A 32 16.15 5.12 2.59
N ILE A 33 17.40 4.65 2.39
CA ILE A 33 17.67 3.39 1.67
C ILE A 33 17.03 2.20 2.38
N LYS A 34 17.21 2.08 3.70
CA LYS A 34 16.63 0.94 4.46
C LYS A 34 15.11 0.93 4.40
N ILE A 35 14.47 2.09 4.58
CA ILE A 35 13.01 2.23 4.45
C ILE A 35 12.58 1.83 3.04
N HIS A 36 13.25 2.37 2.02
CA HIS A 36 12.92 2.08 0.63
C HIS A 36 13.22 0.62 0.22
N GLY A 37 14.18 -0.05 0.85
CA GLY A 37 14.49 -1.45 0.57
C GLY A 37 13.30 -2.39 0.80
N ASN A 38 12.39 -2.01 1.69
CA ASN A 38 11.15 -2.76 1.94
C ASN A 38 10.11 -2.62 0.80
N ILE A 39 10.23 -1.60 -0.07
CA ILE A 39 9.22 -1.30 -1.09
C ILE A 39 9.03 -2.47 -2.06
N PHE A 40 10.09 -3.19 -2.42
CA PHE A 40 10.02 -4.29 -3.37
C PHE A 40 9.14 -5.43 -2.87
N ALA A 41 9.30 -5.81 -1.59
CA ALA A 41 8.50 -6.88 -0.99
C ALA A 41 7.03 -6.45 -0.83
N ILE A 42 6.80 -5.17 -0.51
CA ILE A 42 5.46 -4.60 -0.36
C ILE A 42 4.76 -4.52 -1.72
N ASP A 43 5.40 -3.95 -2.73
CA ASP A 43 4.84 -3.81 -4.08
C ASP A 43 4.61 -5.17 -4.74
N ALA A 44 5.47 -6.16 -4.50
CA ALA A 44 5.23 -7.53 -4.94
C ALA A 44 3.94 -8.12 -4.32
N ALA A 45 3.70 -7.86 -3.03
CA ALA A 45 2.47 -8.29 -2.37
C ALA A 45 1.23 -7.54 -2.87
N ILE A 46 1.35 -6.23 -3.15
CA ILE A 46 0.29 -5.42 -3.79
C ILE A 46 -0.06 -6.01 -5.15
N ASN A 47 0.93 -6.14 -6.04
CA ASN A 47 0.75 -6.63 -7.41
C ASN A 47 0.10 -8.01 -7.44
N LYS A 48 0.45 -8.88 -6.49
CA LYS A 48 -0.18 -10.21 -6.37
C LYS A 48 -1.68 -10.10 -6.08
N LEU A 49 -2.06 -9.33 -5.05
CA LEU A 49 -3.46 -9.18 -4.67
C LEU A 49 -4.27 -8.42 -5.72
N GLU A 50 -3.68 -7.40 -6.34
CA GLU A 50 -4.32 -6.67 -7.45
C GLU A 50 -4.49 -7.54 -8.69
N GLY A 51 -3.53 -8.41 -9.00
CA GLY A 51 -3.66 -9.40 -10.06
C GLY A 51 -4.82 -10.37 -9.81
N GLU A 52 -4.97 -10.87 -8.58
CA GLU A 52 -6.10 -11.72 -8.18
C GLU A 52 -7.45 -10.98 -8.34
N ILE A 53 -7.51 -9.69 -7.97
CA ILE A 53 -8.71 -8.86 -8.16
C ILE A 53 -9.01 -8.59 -9.63
N GLU A 54 -7.98 -8.35 -10.45
CA GLU A 54 -8.16 -8.06 -11.88
C GLU A 54 -8.71 -9.27 -12.64
N VAL A 55 -8.33 -10.49 -12.25
CA VAL A 55 -8.92 -11.72 -12.83
C VAL A 55 -10.44 -11.76 -12.60
N ILE A 56 -10.93 -11.38 -11.41
CA ILE A 56 -12.37 -11.32 -11.13
C ILE A 56 -13.07 -10.26 -11.99
N ARG A 57 -12.42 -9.11 -12.18
CA ARG A 57 -12.95 -8.03 -13.03
C ARG A 57 -13.04 -8.45 -14.49
N GLU A 58 -12.05 -9.17 -15.00
CA GLU A 58 -12.08 -9.72 -16.35
C GLU A 58 -13.19 -10.76 -16.49
N GLN A 59 -13.38 -11.64 -15.52
CA GLN A 59 -14.50 -12.59 -15.50
C GLN A 59 -15.87 -11.88 -15.53
N LEU A 60 -16.02 -10.77 -14.79
CA LEU A 60 -17.22 -9.93 -14.85
C LEU A 60 -17.42 -9.29 -16.22
N LYS A 61 -16.36 -8.78 -16.85
CA LYS A 61 -16.41 -8.23 -18.22
C LYS A 61 -16.82 -9.29 -19.23
N GLU A 62 -16.28 -10.50 -19.13
CA GLU A 62 -16.64 -11.63 -20.00
C GLU A 62 -18.09 -12.06 -19.81
N PHE A 63 -18.55 -12.17 -18.56
CA PHE A 63 -19.95 -12.46 -18.25
C PHE A 63 -20.89 -11.43 -18.86
N ASN A 64 -20.58 -10.15 -18.77
CA ASN A 64 -21.43 -9.09 -19.34
C ASN A 64 -21.50 -9.14 -20.87
N LYS A 65 -20.56 -9.79 -21.56
CA LYS A 65 -20.61 -10.00 -23.01
C LYS A 65 -21.57 -11.10 -23.42
N SER A 66 -21.98 -12.00 -22.51
CA SER A 66 -22.89 -13.11 -22.83
C SER A 66 -24.37 -12.70 -22.80
N GLU A 67 -24.67 -11.41 -22.95
CA GLU A 67 -26.02 -10.82 -22.89
C GLU A 67 -26.89 -11.33 -21.71
N PRO A 68 -26.37 -11.36 -20.47
CA PRO A 68 -27.14 -11.78 -19.30
C PRO A 68 -28.30 -10.83 -19.03
N THR A 69 -29.37 -11.35 -18.43
CA THR A 69 -30.49 -10.53 -17.95
C THR A 69 -30.04 -9.52 -16.89
N PRO A 70 -30.74 -8.38 -16.70
CA PRO A 70 -30.39 -7.38 -15.68
C PRO A 70 -30.25 -7.97 -14.28
N GLU A 71 -31.11 -8.92 -13.91
CA GLU A 71 -31.09 -9.60 -12.61
C GLU A 71 -29.81 -10.41 -12.43
N GLN A 72 -29.40 -11.14 -13.48
CA GLN A 72 -28.16 -11.92 -13.49
C GLN A 72 -26.92 -11.03 -13.45
N GLN A 73 -26.93 -9.89 -14.15
CA GLN A 73 -25.85 -8.90 -14.10
C GLN A 73 -25.66 -8.38 -12.67
N TYR A 74 -26.75 -8.00 -12.02
CA TYR A 74 -26.72 -7.50 -10.65
C TYR A 74 -26.18 -8.55 -9.67
N GLU A 75 -26.70 -9.77 -9.72
CA GLU A 75 -26.29 -10.85 -8.81
C GLU A 75 -24.81 -11.22 -9.01
N TYR A 76 -24.36 -11.32 -10.27
CA TYR A 76 -22.98 -11.67 -10.58
C TYR A 76 -22.01 -10.54 -10.20
N ALA A 77 -22.37 -9.27 -10.43
CA ALA A 77 -21.58 -8.12 -10.01
C ALA A 77 -21.44 -8.05 -8.48
N ALA A 78 -22.50 -8.33 -7.72
CA ALA A 78 -22.45 -8.38 -6.26
C ALA A 78 -21.49 -9.48 -5.75
N LYS A 79 -21.55 -10.68 -6.35
CA LYS A 79 -20.62 -11.78 -6.03
C LYS A 79 -19.17 -11.45 -6.38
N ALA A 80 -18.93 -10.86 -7.54
CA ALA A 80 -17.59 -10.44 -7.97
C ALA A 80 -17.00 -9.38 -7.01
N GLU A 81 -17.81 -8.41 -6.58
CA GLU A 81 -17.40 -7.40 -5.61
C GLU A 81 -17.09 -8.02 -4.25
N GLU A 82 -17.92 -8.96 -3.76
CA GLU A 82 -17.65 -9.67 -2.52
C GLU A 82 -16.31 -10.43 -2.57
N GLN A 83 -16.05 -11.16 -3.67
CA GLN A 83 -14.79 -11.87 -3.87
C GLN A 83 -13.58 -10.93 -3.91
N ALA A 84 -13.70 -9.79 -4.60
CA ALA A 84 -12.65 -8.78 -4.64
C ALA A 84 -12.36 -8.20 -3.26
N GLN A 85 -13.40 -7.94 -2.46
CA GLN A 85 -13.26 -7.48 -1.07
C GLN A 85 -12.61 -8.53 -0.16
N GLN A 86 -12.95 -9.81 -0.33
CA GLN A 86 -12.31 -10.90 0.40
C GLN A 86 -10.81 -10.98 0.10
N ILE A 87 -10.40 -10.83 -1.17
CA ILE A 87 -8.97 -10.78 -1.55
C ILE A 87 -8.30 -9.52 -0.98
N ALA A 88 -8.93 -8.35 -1.07
CA ALA A 88 -8.36 -7.12 -0.54
C ALA A 88 -8.11 -7.18 0.98
N ASN A 89 -8.98 -7.88 1.71
CA ASN A 89 -8.90 -8.05 3.17
C ASN A 89 -8.11 -9.28 3.61
N LYS A 90 -7.65 -10.11 2.66
CA LYS A 90 -6.77 -11.24 2.94
C LYS A 90 -5.46 -10.74 3.53
N LYS A 91 -5.08 -11.29 4.68
CA LYS A 91 -3.76 -11.03 5.27
C LYS A 91 -2.68 -11.77 4.49
N VAL A 92 -1.68 -11.05 4.02
CA VAL A 92 -0.49 -11.60 3.40
C VAL A 92 0.72 -11.27 4.24
N SER A 93 1.60 -12.25 4.40
CA SER A 93 2.84 -12.04 5.14
C SER A 93 3.91 -11.43 4.23
N VAL A 94 4.54 -10.37 4.71
CA VAL A 94 5.65 -9.70 4.03
C VAL A 94 6.87 -9.73 4.96
N ASN A 95 8.04 -10.02 4.39
CA ASN A 95 9.31 -9.93 5.11
C ASN A 95 9.78 -8.48 5.08
N ILE A 96 9.89 -7.88 6.25
CA ILE A 96 10.28 -6.49 6.45
C ILE A 96 11.62 -6.43 7.17
N ASP A 97 12.55 -5.64 6.64
CA ASP A 97 13.73 -5.21 7.36
C ASP A 97 13.41 -3.95 8.16
N VAL A 98 13.14 -4.17 9.45
CA VAL A 98 12.76 -3.12 10.39
C VAL A 98 13.92 -2.14 10.57
N VAL A 99 13.63 -0.86 10.42
CA VAL A 99 14.56 0.22 10.73
C VAL A 99 14.59 0.40 12.24
N SER A 100 15.78 0.32 12.84
CA SER A 100 15.92 0.42 14.29
C SER A 100 15.64 1.83 14.79
N LYS A 101 15.23 1.95 16.07
CA LYS A 101 14.88 3.22 16.70
C LYS A 101 16.07 4.17 16.71
N GLU A 102 17.25 3.66 16.99
CA GLU A 102 18.51 4.43 17.05
C GLU A 102 18.84 5.05 15.69
N ALA A 103 18.41 4.43 14.59
CA ALA A 103 18.63 4.95 13.25
C ALA A 103 17.76 6.20 12.96
N VAL A 104 16.69 6.41 13.73
CA VAL A 104 15.78 7.56 13.58
C VAL A 104 15.75 8.50 14.79
N GLU A 105 16.52 8.18 15.83
CA GLU A 105 16.56 8.96 17.06
C GLU A 105 17.14 10.36 16.82
N GLY A 106 16.48 11.38 17.38
CA GLY A 106 16.90 12.78 17.24
C GLY A 106 16.62 13.43 15.88
N ILE A 107 15.99 12.71 14.94
CA ILE A 107 15.56 13.29 13.66
C ILE A 107 14.24 14.04 13.86
N THR A 108 14.24 15.32 13.55
CA THR A 108 13.02 16.12 13.45
C THR A 108 12.39 15.94 12.07
N ILE A 109 11.27 15.23 12.01
CA ILE A 109 10.53 14.98 10.77
C ILE A 109 9.34 15.94 10.71
N ASP A 110 9.50 17.03 9.95
CA ASP A 110 8.49 18.05 9.73
C ASP A 110 8.39 18.41 8.23
N GLY A 111 7.30 19.06 7.84
CA GLY A 111 7.04 19.54 6.47
C GLY A 111 6.17 18.62 5.61
N GLU A 112 6.07 18.96 4.34
CA GLU A 112 5.18 18.32 3.37
C GLU A 112 5.92 17.96 2.07
N LYS A 113 5.44 16.90 1.42
CA LYS A 113 5.74 16.59 0.02
C LYS A 113 4.58 17.09 -0.84
N GLU A 114 4.89 17.95 -1.80
CA GLU A 114 3.92 18.40 -2.79
C GLU A 114 4.06 17.59 -4.07
N VAL A 115 2.95 17.07 -4.58
CA VAL A 115 2.86 16.34 -5.85
C VAL A 115 1.85 17.05 -6.74
N SER A 116 2.32 17.57 -7.87
CA SER A 116 1.47 18.19 -8.88
C SER A 116 0.77 17.12 -9.71
N THR A 117 -0.55 17.17 -9.74
CA THR A 117 -1.41 16.31 -10.57
C THR A 117 -2.22 17.14 -11.56
N GLN A 118 -2.86 16.50 -12.54
CA GLN A 118 -3.76 17.19 -13.47
C GLN A 118 -4.97 17.85 -12.78
N ALA A 119 -5.33 17.37 -11.58
CA ALA A 119 -6.44 17.88 -10.77
C ALA A 119 -6.00 18.92 -9.72
N GLY A 120 -4.71 19.26 -9.65
CA GLY A 120 -4.13 20.19 -8.67
C GLY A 120 -2.97 19.61 -7.86
N THR A 121 -2.55 20.34 -6.83
CA THR A 121 -1.45 19.93 -5.95
C THR A 121 -1.97 19.11 -4.78
N VAL A 122 -1.43 17.90 -4.61
CA VAL A 122 -1.68 17.05 -3.43
C VAL A 122 -0.50 17.18 -2.47
N LYS A 123 -0.79 17.39 -1.19
CA LYS A 123 0.20 17.51 -0.12
C LYS A 123 0.19 16.25 0.75
N PHE A 124 1.38 15.72 1.04
CA PHE A 124 1.57 14.58 1.94
C PHE A 124 2.47 14.99 3.11
N ASN A 125 2.01 14.76 4.33
CA ASN A 125 2.76 15.14 5.53
C ASN A 125 3.84 14.09 5.86
N TYR A 126 5.09 14.51 6.04
CA TYR A 126 6.20 13.59 6.35
C TYR A 126 6.06 12.94 7.72
N ARG A 127 5.54 13.68 8.70
CA ARG A 127 5.35 13.22 10.08
C ARG A 127 4.29 12.13 10.15
N ASP A 128 3.19 12.29 9.42
CA ASP A 128 2.14 11.28 9.34
C ASP A 128 2.68 9.99 8.70
N ALA A 129 3.41 10.11 7.59
CA ALA A 129 4.08 8.97 6.95
C ALA A 129 5.03 8.26 7.92
N TYR A 130 5.82 9.01 8.70
CA TYR A 130 6.69 8.44 9.73
C TYR A 130 5.91 7.65 10.78
N PHE A 131 4.90 8.25 11.41
CA PHE A 131 4.15 7.59 12.47
C PHE A 131 3.34 6.40 11.98
N ASN A 132 2.85 6.44 10.73
CA ASN A 132 2.24 5.27 10.09
C ASN A 132 3.26 4.13 9.95
N LEU A 133 4.47 4.41 9.48
CA LEU A 133 5.51 3.38 9.34
C LEU A 133 6.00 2.85 10.69
N VAL A 134 5.97 3.64 11.76
CA VAL A 134 6.15 3.16 13.14
C VAL A 134 5.01 2.24 13.55
N TYR A 135 3.75 2.67 13.34
CA TYR A 135 2.56 1.89 13.67
C TYR A 135 2.52 0.53 12.94
N PHE A 136 2.96 0.48 11.69
CA PHE A 136 3.03 -0.74 10.90
C PHE A 136 4.26 -1.61 11.20
N GLY A 137 5.15 -1.18 12.10
CA GLY A 137 6.34 -1.94 12.47
C GLY A 137 7.43 -1.97 11.40
N ILE A 138 7.42 -1.00 10.48
CA ILE A 138 8.50 -0.79 9.50
C ILE A 138 9.66 -0.04 10.17
N ILE A 139 9.34 0.90 11.05
CA ILE A 139 10.27 1.61 11.91
C ILE A 139 10.00 1.18 13.36
N ALA A 140 11.05 0.87 14.12
CA ALA A 140 10.91 0.53 15.53
C ALA A 140 10.57 1.77 16.38
N ALA A 141 9.66 1.58 17.34
CA ALA A 141 9.21 2.63 18.27
C ALA A 141 10.20 2.92 19.41
#